data_AF-A0A6B3CRA0-F1
#
_entry.id   AF-A0A6B3CRA0-F1
#
_cell.length_a   1.000
_cell.length_b   1.000
_cell.length_c   1.000
_cell.angle_alpha   90.00
_cell.angle_beta   90.00
_cell.angle_gamma   90.00
#
_symmetry.space_group_name_H-M   'P 1'
#
loop_
_entity.id
_entity.type
_entity.pdbx_description
1 polymer ?
#
loop_
_entity_poly.entity_id
_entity_poly.type
_entity_poly.pdbx_seq_one_letter_code
_entity_poly.pdbx_strand_id
1 'polypeptide(L)'
;LELAAASAAPAPECPSGLNCDFRPAAYKQNGGIDDWGNYNVASRPTAGHEITSIVIHDTEGSYSSALGVFQNSLSYASAHYLIRASDGLVTQMVETKNEAWHAANKTLNM
;
A
#
# COMPACT_ATOMS: atom_id res chain seq x y z
N LEU A 1 -15.13 -8.42 -25.45
CA LEU A 1 -15.24 -9.19 -24.21
C LEU A 1 -13.81 -9.48 -23.76
N GLU A 2 -13.14 -8.50 -23.16
CA GLU A 2 -11.77 -8.70 -22.65
C GLU A 2 -11.89 -9.00 -21.15
N LEU A 3 -11.60 -10.26 -20.79
CA LEU A 3 -11.38 -10.63 -19.42
C LEU A 3 -10.13 -9.89 -18.95
N ALA A 4 -10.30 -8.90 -18.07
CA ALA A 4 -9.19 -8.40 -17.27
C ALA A 4 -8.65 -9.58 -16.44
N ALA A 5 -7.51 -10.12 -16.85
CA ALA A 5 -6.76 -11.05 -16.04
C ALA A 5 -6.40 -10.33 -14.74
N ALA A 6 -6.97 -10.76 -13.62
CA ALA A 6 -6.48 -10.35 -12.32
C ALA A 6 -5.00 -10.74 -12.26
N SER A 7 -4.10 -9.75 -12.37
CA SER A 7 -2.69 -9.95 -12.08
C SER A 7 -2.62 -10.65 -10.72
N ALA A 8 -1.96 -11.81 -10.66
CA ALA A 8 -1.66 -12.42 -9.38
C ALA A 8 -0.99 -11.35 -8.51
N ALA A 9 -1.44 -11.23 -7.26
CA ALA A 9 -0.81 -10.32 -6.32
C ALA A 9 0.70 -10.64 -6.27
N PRO A 10 1.59 -9.63 -6.30
CA PRO A 10 3.01 -9.88 -6.16
C PRO A 10 3.29 -10.62 -4.85
N ALA A 11 4.34 -11.42 -4.84
CA ALA A 11 4.81 -12.02 -3.60
C ALA A 11 5.19 -10.90 -2.62
N PRO A 12 4.83 -11.01 -1.32
CA PRO A 12 5.23 -10.01 -0.35
C PRO A 12 6.76 -9.94 -0.22
N GLU A 13 7.27 -8.73 -0.08
CA GLU A 13 8.69 -8.36 0.04
C GLU A 13 9.24 -8.59 1.47
N CYS A 14 8.44 -9.22 2.33
CA CYS A 14 8.77 -9.56 3.71
C CYS A 14 9.97 -10.54 3.80
N PRO A 15 10.82 -10.45 4.84
CA PRO A 15 11.86 -11.44 5.10
C PRO A 15 11.32 -12.86 5.21
N SER A 16 12.11 -13.84 4.76
CA SER A 16 11.77 -15.25 4.91
C SER A 16 11.54 -15.62 6.38
N GLY A 17 10.40 -16.23 6.69
CA GLY A 17 10.03 -16.65 8.05
C GLY A 17 9.10 -15.67 8.78
N LEU A 18 8.86 -14.48 8.24
CA LEU A 18 7.82 -13.59 8.74
C LEU A 18 6.44 -14.08 8.25
N ASN A 19 5.44 -14.14 9.15
CA ASN A 19 4.06 -14.42 8.78
C ASN A 19 3.51 -13.24 7.98
N CYS A 20 3.59 -13.34 6.65
CA CYS A 20 3.30 -12.22 5.76
C CYS A 20 2.48 -12.64 4.54
N ASP A 21 1.49 -11.83 4.19
CA ASP A 21 0.70 -11.95 2.97
C ASP A 21 0.73 -10.65 2.16
N PHE A 22 0.25 -10.71 0.93
CA PHE A 22 0.05 -9.52 0.10
C PHE A 22 -1.43 -9.34 -0.19
N ARG A 23 -2.00 -8.22 0.26
CA ARG A 23 -3.38 -7.82 -0.04
C ARG A 23 -3.36 -6.39 -0.55
N PRO A 24 -3.51 -6.17 -1.87
CA PRO A 24 -3.22 -4.87 -2.46
C PRO A 24 -4.12 -3.77 -1.91
N ALA A 25 -3.54 -2.59 -1.67
CA ALA A 25 -4.30 -1.35 -1.64
C ALA A 25 -4.87 -1.06 -3.04
N ALA A 26 -5.99 -0.37 -3.11
CA ALA A 26 -6.64 -0.11 -4.39
C ALA A 26 -5.88 0.94 -5.21
N TYR A 27 -5.61 0.60 -6.48
CA TYR A 27 -5.11 1.50 -7.50
C TYR A 27 -6.07 1.50 -8.66
N LYS A 28 -6.78 2.61 -8.82
CA LYS A 28 -7.86 2.72 -9.79
C LYS A 28 -8.07 4.18 -10.10
N GLN A 29 -8.21 4.48 -11.39
CA GLN A 29 -8.62 5.81 -11.81
C GLN A 29 -10.02 6.11 -11.28
N ASN A 30 -10.12 7.12 -10.41
CA ASN A 30 -11.38 7.56 -9.81
C ASN A 30 -11.99 8.76 -10.54
N GLY A 31 -11.17 9.52 -11.28
CA GLY A 31 -11.60 10.75 -11.92
C GLY A 31 -10.63 11.20 -13.01
N GLY A 32 -10.04 12.38 -12.82
CA GLY A 32 -9.14 13.02 -13.78
C GLY A 32 -7.91 12.16 -14.14
N ILE A 33 -7.09 12.68 -15.05
CA ILE A 33 -5.92 11.96 -15.56
C ILE A 33 -4.90 11.58 -14.48
N ASP A 34 -4.86 12.34 -13.38
CA ASP A 34 -3.92 12.14 -12.26
C ASP A 34 -4.58 11.57 -10.98
N ASP A 35 -5.86 11.17 -11.06
CA ASP A 35 -6.63 10.69 -9.91
C ASP A 35 -6.68 9.15 -9.87
N TRP A 36 -5.63 8.53 -9.33
CA TRP A 36 -5.44 7.07 -9.30
C TRP A 36 -5.71 6.40 -7.94
N GLY A 37 -6.19 7.16 -6.96
CA GLY A 37 -6.55 6.64 -5.64
C GLY A 37 -5.38 6.57 -4.66
N ASN A 38 -5.11 5.39 -4.10
CA ASN A 38 -4.46 5.32 -2.79
C ASN A 38 -2.92 5.36 -2.79
N TYR A 39 -2.25 5.34 -3.94
CA TYR A 39 -0.78 5.40 -4.03
C TYR A 39 -0.33 5.86 -5.43
N ASN A 40 0.95 6.26 -5.55
CA ASN A 40 1.56 6.52 -6.86
C ASN A 40 2.46 5.36 -7.27
N VAL A 41 2.42 5.01 -8.56
CA VAL A 41 3.46 4.14 -9.14
C VAL A 41 4.76 4.93 -9.23
N ALA A 42 5.84 4.36 -8.72
CA ALA A 42 7.15 5.00 -8.69
C ALA A 42 8.26 4.01 -9.08
N SER A 43 9.48 4.52 -9.23
CA SER A 43 10.67 3.77 -9.67
C SER A 43 11.79 3.83 -8.62
N ARG A 44 11.44 3.60 -7.34
CA ARG A 44 12.45 3.55 -6.27
C ARG A 44 13.40 2.36 -6.44
N PRO A 45 14.65 2.45 -5.93
CA PRO A 45 15.27 3.61 -5.27
C PRO A 45 15.93 4.60 -6.25
N THR A 46 15.64 4.49 -7.55
CA THR A 46 16.31 5.33 -8.56
C THR A 46 15.73 6.74 -8.62
N ALA A 47 16.42 7.64 -9.32
CA ALA A 47 15.96 9.01 -9.59
C ALA A 47 15.68 9.87 -8.34
N GLY A 48 16.37 9.61 -7.22
CA GLY A 48 16.26 10.42 -5.99
C GLY A 48 15.04 10.08 -5.12
N HIS A 49 14.49 8.87 -5.28
CA HIS A 49 13.37 8.35 -4.49
C HIS A 49 13.83 7.23 -3.53
N GLU A 50 14.97 7.42 -2.87
CA GLU A 50 15.46 6.46 -1.88
C GLU A 50 14.56 6.43 -0.64
N ILE A 51 14.27 5.23 -0.13
CA ILE A 51 13.56 5.07 1.14
C ILE A 51 14.56 5.36 2.27
N THR A 52 14.37 6.50 2.94
CA THR A 52 15.27 6.96 4.01
C THR A 52 14.63 6.96 5.40
N SER A 53 13.32 6.75 5.47
CA SER A 53 12.53 6.90 6.69
C SER A 53 11.50 5.77 6.84
N ILE A 54 11.15 5.47 8.08
CA ILE A 54 10.02 4.60 8.45
C ILE A 54 9.03 5.46 9.24
N VAL A 55 7.79 5.52 8.77
CA VAL A 55 6.69 6.19 9.47
C VAL A 55 5.77 5.13 10.07
N ILE A 56 5.50 5.24 11.38
CA ILE A 56 4.67 4.30 12.12
C ILE A 56 3.37 5.00 12.49
N HIS A 57 2.24 4.34 12.20
CA HIS A 57 0.89 4.79 12.54
C HIS A 57 0.19 3.69 13.33
N ASP A 58 -0.76 4.06 14.17
CA ASP A 58 -1.86 3.19 14.57
C ASP A 58 -3.10 3.46 13.70
N THR A 59 -3.99 2.46 13.57
CA THR A 59 -5.10 2.53 12.61
C THR A 59 -6.41 3.03 13.21
N GLU A 60 -6.43 3.36 14.51
CA GLU A 60 -7.63 3.78 15.25
C GLU A 60 -8.87 2.89 15.01
N GLY A 61 -8.66 1.57 14.87
CA GLY A 61 -9.71 0.63 14.49
C GLY A 61 -9.22 -0.81 14.30
N SER A 62 -10.11 -1.70 13.86
CA SER A 62 -9.76 -3.10 13.60
C SER A 62 -8.89 -3.26 12.35
N TYR A 63 -8.13 -4.36 12.29
CA TYR A 63 -7.40 -4.78 11.09
C TYR A 63 -8.31 -4.84 9.85
N SER A 64 -9.52 -5.40 9.99
CA SER A 64 -10.47 -5.51 8.87
C SER A 64 -10.98 -4.14 8.40
N SER A 65 -11.17 -3.19 9.32
CA SER A 65 -11.56 -1.82 8.99
C SER A 65 -10.45 -1.11 8.21
N ALA A 66 -9.21 -1.16 8.71
CA ALA A 66 -8.06 -0.57 8.04
C ALA A 66 -7.82 -1.18 6.66
N LEU A 67 -7.89 -2.51 6.55
CA LEU A 67 -7.79 -3.21 5.27
C LEU A 67 -8.86 -2.73 4.29
N GLY A 68 -10.11 -2.58 4.74
CA GLY A 68 -11.23 -2.10 3.93
C GLY A 68 -11.03 -0.66 3.44
N VAL A 69 -10.51 0.24 4.29
CA VAL A 69 -10.14 1.61 3.91
C VAL A 69 -9.10 1.59 2.79
N PHE A 70 -8.03 0.83 2.97
CA PHE A 70 -6.93 0.79 1.99
C PHE A 70 -7.33 0.08 0.67
N GLN A 71 -8.36 -0.77 0.69
CA GLN A 71 -8.94 -1.40 -0.49
C GLN A 71 -10.04 -0.57 -1.18
N ASN A 72 -10.42 0.57 -0.62
CA ASN A 72 -11.31 1.53 -1.27
C ASN A 72 -10.48 2.62 -1.95
N SER A 73 -10.48 2.67 -3.29
CA SER A 73 -9.70 3.68 -4.03
C SER A 73 -10.15 5.11 -3.75
N LEU A 74 -11.38 5.32 -3.26
CA LEU A 74 -11.91 6.64 -2.90
C LEU A 74 -11.50 7.09 -1.50
N SER A 75 -10.73 6.29 -0.76
CA SER A 75 -10.23 6.67 0.56
C SER A 75 -9.00 7.57 0.50
N TYR A 76 -8.26 7.57 -0.62
CA TYR A 76 -7.03 8.35 -0.80
C TYR A 76 -6.02 8.15 0.33
N ALA A 77 -5.94 6.90 0.82
CA ALA A 77 -5.08 6.51 1.91
C ALA A 77 -4.61 5.05 1.72
N SER A 78 -3.36 4.78 2.02
CA SER A 78 -2.79 3.42 2.08
C SER A 78 -1.60 3.38 3.02
N ALA A 79 -1.14 2.18 3.33
CA ALA A 79 0.14 1.93 3.97
C ALA A 79 0.93 0.89 3.18
N HIS A 80 2.25 0.84 3.37
CA HIS A 80 3.06 -0.24 2.81
C HIS A 80 2.75 -1.58 3.48
N TYR A 81 2.70 -1.57 4.81
CA TYR A 81 2.46 -2.75 5.63
C TYR A 81 1.42 -2.45 6.71
N LEU A 82 0.50 -3.39 6.92
CA LEU A 82 -0.50 -3.39 7.98
C LEU A 82 -0.26 -4.59 8.89
N ILE A 83 -0.14 -4.36 10.19
CA ILE A 83 0.17 -5.41 11.17
C ILE A 83 -1.08 -5.73 11.99
N ARG A 84 -1.49 -7.00 12.02
CA ARG A 84 -2.63 -7.44 12.83
C ARG A 84 -2.21 -7.73 14.26
N ALA A 85 -2.82 -7.02 15.21
CA ALA A 85 -2.45 -7.10 16.63
C ALA A 85 -2.65 -8.48 17.28
N SER A 86 -3.58 -9.30 16.80
CA SER A 86 -3.94 -10.57 17.46
C SER A 86 -2.92 -11.70 17.24
N ASP A 87 -2.19 -11.68 16.13
CA ASP A 87 -1.34 -12.80 15.69
C ASP A 87 -0.07 -12.36 14.94
N GLY A 88 0.15 -11.05 14.79
CA GLY A 88 1.34 -10.52 14.14
C GLY A 88 1.40 -10.74 12.63
N LEU A 89 0.29 -11.09 11.96
CA LEU A 89 0.26 -11.12 10.50
C LEU A 89 0.66 -9.75 9.95
N VAL A 90 1.66 -9.73 9.07
CA VAL A 90 2.07 -8.55 8.31
C VAL A 90 1.46 -8.63 6.92
N THR A 91 0.54 -7.74 6.61
CA THR A 91 -0.05 -7.64 5.28
C THR A 91 0.63 -6.53 4.52
N GLN A 92 1.36 -6.88 3.47
CA GLN A 92 1.85 -5.89 2.53
C GLN A 92 0.72 -5.46 1.59
N MET A 93 0.55 -4.15 1.42
CA MET A 93 -0.52 -3.56 0.61
C MET A 93 -0.03 -2.76 -0.58
N VAL A 94 1.13 -2.11 -0.46
CA VAL A 94 1.77 -1.37 -1.55
C VAL A 94 3.22 -1.85 -1.63
N GLU A 95 3.65 -2.29 -2.81
CA GLU A 95 5.07 -2.63 -3.08
C GLU A 95 5.96 -1.45 -2.67
N THR A 96 7.10 -1.71 -2.04
CA THR A 96 7.98 -0.64 -1.51
C THR A 96 8.52 0.29 -2.60
N LYS A 97 8.56 -0.17 -3.86
CA LYS A 97 8.93 0.64 -5.03
C LYS A 97 7.94 1.77 -5.35
N ASN A 98 6.69 1.64 -4.91
CA ASN A 98 5.60 2.60 -5.11
C ASN A 98 5.46 3.51 -3.88
N GLU A 99 4.67 4.57 -3.96
CA GLU A 99 4.52 5.55 -2.88
C GLU A 99 3.13 5.45 -2.24
N ALA A 100 3.03 4.77 -1.09
CA ALA A 100 1.78 4.72 -0.33
C ALA A 100 1.39 6.12 0.20
N TRP A 101 0.10 6.40 0.29
CA TRP A 101 -0.41 7.67 0.81
C TRP A 101 -0.77 7.54 2.30
N HIS A 102 0.20 7.79 3.19
CA HIS A 102 -0.01 7.67 4.64
C HIS A 102 0.33 8.93 5.46
N ALA A 103 1.34 9.72 5.06
CA ALA A 103 1.88 10.78 5.92
C ALA A 103 1.18 12.14 5.78
N ALA A 104 0.18 12.25 4.89
CA ALA A 104 -0.37 13.54 4.42
C ALA A 104 0.71 14.54 3.94
N ASN A 105 1.91 14.04 3.61
CA ASN A 105 3.06 14.81 3.17
C ASN A 105 3.78 14.03 2.06
N LYS A 106 3.75 14.59 0.85
CA LYS A 106 4.32 13.95 -0.34
C LYS A 106 5.82 13.67 -0.19
N THR A 107 6.60 14.57 0.40
CA THR A 107 8.04 14.39 0.59
C THR A 107 8.36 13.26 1.57
N LEU A 108 7.50 13.02 2.57
CA LEU A 108 7.67 11.88 3.48
C LEU A 108 7.14 10.57 2.90
N ASN A 109 6.17 10.65 1.98
CA ASN A 109 5.65 9.48 1.27
C ASN A 109 6.54 9.04 0.11
N MET A 110 7.45 9.90 -0.37
CA MET A 110 8.45 9.64 -1.43
C MET A 110 9.74 9.08 -0.86
#